data_AF-A0AAD7HW57-F1
#
_entry.id   AF-A0AAD7HW57-F1
#
_cell.length_a   1.000
_cell.length_b   1.000
_cell.length_c   1.000
_cell.angle_alpha   90.00
_cell.angle_beta   90.00
_cell.angle_gamma   90.00
#
_symmetry.space_group_name_H-M   'P 1'
#
loop_
_entity.id
_entity.type
_entity.pdbx_description
1 polymer ?
#
loop_
_entity_poly.entity_id
_entity_poly.type
_entity_poly.pdbx_seq_one_letter_code
_entity_poly.pdbx_strand_id
1 'polypeptide(L)'
;FQSVVVADVDGNAPSNELRAAALKHMFQEHYSFLFTAFNMLQRRALLLRTKLKADRVSFDYIAAQFGTVSPAAIHIVSERIAAGDTVTANTAEERRVLRLMKEVSVINSHVPGSAQSKLVMRNEIRALMLEKGLPSFYITINPADVYNP
;
A
#
# COMPACT_ATOMS: atom_id res chain seq x y z
N PHE A 1 27.99 -32.87 31.35
CA PHE A 1 26.77 -32.80 30.52
C PHE A 1 26.50 -31.33 30.25
N GLN A 2 26.94 -30.88 29.07
CA GLN A 2 26.83 -29.49 28.61
C GLN A 2 25.35 -29.12 28.46
N SER A 3 24.99 -27.93 28.94
CA SER A 3 23.66 -27.33 28.87
C SER A 3 23.10 -27.39 27.45
N VAL A 4 21.93 -28.02 27.29
CA VAL A 4 21.17 -28.02 26.04
C VAL A 4 20.37 -26.72 26.01
N VAL A 5 20.81 -25.77 25.19
CA VAL A 5 20.11 -24.51 24.94
C VAL A 5 19.19 -24.73 23.73
N VAL A 6 17.88 -24.75 23.96
CA VAL A 6 16.88 -24.66 22.88
C VAL A 6 16.31 -23.26 22.95
N ALA A 7 16.34 -22.53 21.84
CA ALA A 7 15.79 -21.18 21.72
C ALA A 7 16.38 -20.14 22.70
N ASP A 8 17.70 -20.19 22.94
CA ASP A 8 18.45 -19.19 23.72
C ASP A 8 18.09 -19.14 25.23
N VAL A 9 17.51 -20.22 25.78
CA VAL A 9 17.16 -20.31 27.22
C VAL A 9 17.76 -21.55 27.88
N ASP A 10 18.35 -21.34 29.07
CA ASP A 10 18.94 -22.38 29.91
C ASP A 10 17.84 -23.33 30.44
N GLY A 11 18.05 -24.64 30.29
CA GLY A 11 17.12 -25.68 30.76
C GLY A 11 16.92 -25.69 32.29
N ASN A 12 17.76 -24.98 33.04
CA ASN A 12 17.62 -24.78 34.49
C ASN A 12 16.85 -23.50 34.88
N ALA A 13 16.35 -22.71 33.92
CA ALA A 13 15.61 -21.49 34.20
C ALA A 13 14.28 -21.79 34.95
N PRO A 14 13.81 -20.87 35.82
CA PRO A 14 12.57 -21.06 36.56
C PRO A 14 11.36 -21.15 35.60
N SER A 15 10.32 -21.90 36.02
CA SER A 15 9.22 -22.32 35.13
C SER A 15 8.45 -21.15 34.46
N ASN A 16 8.45 -19.98 35.09
CA ASN A 16 7.90 -18.74 34.53
C ASN A 16 8.73 -18.23 33.33
N GLU A 17 10.06 -18.28 33.40
CA GLU A 17 10.96 -17.87 32.32
C GLU A 17 10.91 -18.86 31.16
N LEU A 18 10.89 -20.16 31.44
CA LEU A 18 10.70 -21.20 30.43
C LEU A 18 9.38 -21.03 29.67
N ARG A 19 8.29 -20.69 30.38
CA ARG A 19 6.99 -20.40 29.75
C ARG A 19 7.01 -19.14 28.90
N ALA A 20 7.68 -18.07 29.36
CA ALA A 20 7.83 -16.83 28.60
C ALA A 20 8.66 -17.04 27.32
N ALA A 21 9.74 -17.83 27.42
CA ALA A 21 10.60 -18.20 26.30
C ALA A 21 9.86 -19.06 25.27
N ALA A 22 9.13 -20.08 25.74
CA ALA A 22 8.29 -20.92 24.89
C ALA A 22 7.22 -20.09 24.18
N LEU A 23 6.55 -19.17 24.88
CA LEU A 23 5.58 -18.25 24.26
C LEU A 23 6.21 -17.36 23.19
N LYS A 24 7.40 -16.81 23.45
CA LYS A 24 8.13 -15.99 22.48
C LYS A 24 8.52 -16.79 21.24
N HIS A 25 9.01 -18.02 21.42
CA HIS A 25 9.36 -18.93 20.33
C HIS A 25 8.13 -19.33 19.52
N MET A 26 7.06 -19.74 20.19
CA MET A 26 5.78 -20.07 19.56
C MET A 26 5.22 -18.88 18.78
N PHE A 27 5.36 -17.65 19.29
CA PHE A 27 4.93 -16.46 18.57
C PHE A 27 5.78 -16.15 17.33
N GLN A 28 7.11 -16.35 17.40
CA GLN A 28 8.03 -16.10 16.28
C GLN A 28 7.90 -17.14 15.16
N GLU A 29 7.69 -18.40 15.50
CA GLU A 29 7.60 -19.50 14.53
C GLU A 29 6.18 -19.75 14.01
N HIS A 30 5.16 -19.11 14.61
CA HIS A 30 3.79 -19.27 14.14
C HIS A 30 3.66 -18.80 12.69
N TYR A 31 3.04 -19.62 11.83
CA TYR A 31 2.89 -19.31 10.39
C TYR A 31 2.24 -17.93 10.12
N SER A 32 1.30 -17.51 10.98
CA SER A 32 0.65 -16.19 10.88
C SER A 32 1.53 -15.01 11.30
N PHE A 33 2.66 -15.24 11.98
CA PHE A 33 3.50 -14.17 12.52
C PHE A 33 4.09 -13.30 11.40
N LEU A 34 4.64 -13.92 10.36
CA LEU A 34 5.17 -13.19 9.20
C LEU A 34 4.09 -12.32 8.55
N PHE A 35 2.86 -12.83 8.43
CA PHE A 35 1.74 -12.06 7.90
C PHE A 35 1.39 -10.86 8.81
N THR A 36 1.26 -11.06 10.12
CA THR A 36 0.94 -9.97 11.05
C THR A 36 2.05 -8.92 11.10
N ALA A 37 3.31 -9.35 11.17
CA ALA A 37 4.47 -8.45 11.16
C ALA A 37 4.54 -7.64 9.86
N PHE A 38 4.30 -8.28 8.72
CA PHE A 38 4.23 -7.61 7.43
C PHE A 38 3.11 -6.56 7.37
N ASN A 39 1.90 -6.90 7.83
CA ASN A 39 0.78 -5.95 7.90
C ASN A 39 1.10 -4.76 8.82
N MET A 40 1.76 -4.98 9.96
CA MET A 40 2.20 -3.90 10.85
C MET A 40 3.20 -2.96 10.16
N LEU A 41 4.20 -3.52 9.45
CA LEU A 41 5.16 -2.74 8.69
C LEU A 41 4.49 -1.94 7.57
N GLN A 42 3.58 -2.56 6.81
CA GLN A 42 2.80 -1.89 5.78
C GLN A 42 1.96 -0.74 6.33
N ARG A 43 1.24 -0.96 7.43
CA ARG A 43 0.41 0.06 8.08
C ARG A 43 1.26 1.22 8.60
N ARG A 44 2.42 0.92 9.21
CA ARG A 44 3.35 1.96 9.69
C ARG A 44 3.91 2.79 8.53
N ALA A 45 4.33 2.15 7.44
CA ALA A 45 4.83 2.84 6.25
C ALA A 45 3.76 3.74 5.62
N LEU A 46 2.52 3.25 5.52
CA LEU A 46 1.37 4.02 5.05
C LEU A 46 1.13 5.26 5.93
N LEU A 47 1.00 5.07 7.25
CA LEU A 47 0.73 6.17 8.18
C LEU A 47 1.83 7.24 8.15
N LEU A 48 3.09 6.82 8.11
CA LEU A 48 4.22 7.75 8.02
C LEU A 48 4.16 8.58 6.73
N ARG A 49 3.94 7.93 5.58
CA ARG A 49 3.85 8.61 4.28
C ARG A 49 2.66 9.56 4.23
N THR A 50 1.51 9.17 4.77
CA THR A 50 0.32 10.04 4.84
C THR A 50 0.57 11.24 5.74
N LYS A 51 1.14 11.03 6.93
CA LYS A 51 1.48 12.13 7.87
C LYS A 51 2.42 13.15 7.22
N LEU A 52 3.54 12.68 6.66
CA LEU A 52 4.52 13.56 6.00
C LEU A 52 3.94 14.35 4.81
N LYS A 53 2.83 13.90 4.23
CA LYS A 53 2.13 14.58 3.12
C LYS A 53 1.08 15.57 3.63
N ALA A 54 0.35 15.22 4.70
CA ALA A 54 -0.55 16.16 5.37
C ALA A 54 0.22 17.34 5.98
N ASP A 55 1.41 17.09 6.50
CA ASP A 55 2.31 18.12 7.06
C ASP A 55 3.00 18.98 5.98
N ARG A 56 2.80 18.72 4.68
CA ARG A 56 3.38 19.57 3.63
C ARG A 56 2.62 20.87 3.53
N VAL A 57 3.36 21.98 3.42
CA VAL A 57 2.82 23.33 3.13
C VAL A 57 1.88 23.36 1.92
N SER A 58 2.09 22.48 0.93
CA SER A 58 1.21 22.36 -0.23
C SER A 58 -0.19 21.82 0.09
N PHE A 59 -0.36 21.07 1.19
CA PHE A 59 -1.64 20.46 1.56
C PHE A 59 -2.68 21.52 1.89
N ASP A 60 -2.34 22.48 2.75
CA ASP A 60 -3.25 23.57 3.13
C ASP A 60 -3.63 24.44 1.92
N TYR A 61 -2.66 24.72 1.04
CA TYR A 61 -2.91 25.43 -0.21
C TYR A 61 -3.89 24.67 -1.12
N ILE A 62 -3.65 23.37 -1.35
CA ILE A 62 -4.50 22.53 -2.20
C ILE A 62 -5.91 22.39 -1.60
N ALA A 63 -6.01 22.22 -0.27
CA ALA A 63 -7.28 22.12 0.44
C ALA A 63 -8.08 23.44 0.34
N ALA A 64 -7.41 24.58 0.52
CA ALA A 64 -8.03 25.89 0.35
C ALA A 64 -8.52 26.09 -1.09
N GLN A 65 -7.70 25.74 -2.10
CA GLN A 65 -8.10 25.82 -3.50
C GLN A 65 -9.28 24.90 -3.80
N PHE A 66 -9.33 23.69 -3.23
CA PHE A 66 -10.46 22.77 -3.39
C PHE A 66 -11.78 23.38 -2.91
N GLY A 67 -11.76 24.13 -1.82
CA GLY A 67 -12.94 24.85 -1.31
C GLY A 67 -13.44 26.00 -2.19
N THR A 68 -12.60 26.51 -3.11
CA THR A 68 -12.96 27.63 -4.00
C THR A 68 -13.59 27.21 -5.32
N VAL A 69 -13.60 25.91 -5.63
CA VAL A 69 -14.03 25.38 -6.92
C VAL A 69 -15.50 24.93 -6.85
N SER A 70 -16.29 25.28 -7.87
CA SER A 70 -17.68 24.84 -7.99
C SER A 70 -17.79 23.31 -8.12
N PRO A 71 -18.69 22.67 -7.35
CA PRO A 71 -19.01 21.26 -7.52
C PRO A 71 -19.47 20.89 -8.94
N ALA A 72 -20.17 21.81 -9.62
CA ALA A 72 -20.63 21.59 -10.98
C ALA A 72 -19.45 21.51 -11.97
N ALA A 73 -18.45 22.37 -11.81
CA ALA A 73 -17.24 22.33 -12.63
C ALA A 73 -16.44 21.04 -12.39
N ILE A 74 -16.36 20.57 -11.13
CA ILE A 74 -15.74 19.28 -10.81
C ILE A 74 -16.45 18.13 -11.50
N HIS A 75 -17.78 18.10 -11.48
CA HIS A 75 -18.56 17.04 -12.10
C HIS A 75 -18.36 17.01 -13.63
N ILE A 76 -18.45 18.16 -14.30
CA ILE A 76 -18.26 18.27 -15.76
C ILE A 76 -16.86 17.77 -16.17
N VAL A 77 -15.82 18.19 -15.46
CA VAL A 77 -14.44 17.77 -15.75
C VAL A 77 -14.24 16.29 -15.45
N SER A 78 -14.85 15.77 -14.38
CA SER A 78 -14.73 14.36 -13.99
C SER A 78 -15.38 13.43 -15.02
N GLU A 79 -16.59 13.75 -15.50
CA GLU A 79 -17.27 13.04 -16.59
C GLU A 79 -16.42 13.01 -17.86
N ARG A 80 -15.81 14.15 -18.20
CA ARG A 80 -14.99 14.28 -19.39
C ARG A 80 -13.70 13.45 -19.30
N ILE A 81 -13.06 13.44 -18.14
CA ILE A 81 -11.89 12.58 -17.86
C ILE A 81 -12.29 11.10 -17.91
N ALA A 82 -13.46 10.73 -17.39
CA ALA A 82 -13.96 9.36 -17.48
C ALA A 82 -14.20 8.92 -18.93
N ALA A 83 -14.61 9.85 -19.80
CA ALA A 83 -14.73 9.64 -21.24
C ALA A 83 -13.37 9.64 -21.99
N GLY A 84 -12.25 9.86 -21.30
CA GLY A 84 -10.90 9.80 -21.85
C GLY A 84 -10.30 11.15 -22.28
N ASP A 85 -11.04 12.25 -22.12
CA ASP A 85 -10.53 13.59 -22.41
C ASP A 85 -9.96 14.24 -21.15
N THR A 86 -8.64 14.34 -21.13
CA THR A 86 -7.83 14.82 -19.99
C THR A 86 -7.23 16.20 -20.21
N VAL A 87 -7.53 16.84 -21.35
CA VAL A 87 -6.83 18.04 -21.80
C VAL A 87 -7.78 19.22 -21.97
N THR A 88 -9.04 18.98 -22.38
CA THR A 88 -9.93 20.11 -22.69
C THR A 88 -10.40 20.84 -21.45
N ALA A 89 -10.31 22.17 -21.50
CA ALA A 89 -10.70 23.06 -20.43
C ALA A 89 -11.27 24.34 -21.04
N ASN A 90 -12.60 24.41 -21.09
CA ASN A 90 -13.33 25.46 -21.79
C ASN A 90 -13.40 26.73 -20.95
N THR A 91 -13.50 26.58 -19.63
CA THR A 91 -13.60 27.68 -18.67
C THR A 91 -12.35 27.82 -17.81
N ALA A 92 -12.12 29.02 -17.26
CA ALA A 92 -11.02 29.25 -16.31
C ALA A 92 -11.17 28.42 -15.02
N GLU A 93 -12.41 28.05 -14.68
CA GLU A 93 -12.72 27.19 -13.55
C GLU A 93 -12.41 25.73 -13.83
N GLU A 94 -12.78 25.20 -15.00
CA GLU A 94 -12.37 23.86 -15.45
C GLU A 94 -10.84 23.71 -15.49
N ARG A 95 -10.11 24.74 -15.92
CA ARG A 95 -8.63 24.74 -15.87
C ARG A 95 -8.10 24.63 -14.45
N ARG A 96 -8.76 25.25 -13.48
CA ARG A 96 -8.40 25.12 -12.05
C ARG A 96 -8.69 23.71 -11.55
N VAL A 97 -9.85 23.14 -11.88
CA VAL A 97 -10.21 21.75 -11.55
C VAL A 97 -9.15 20.77 -12.10
N LEU A 98 -8.77 20.89 -13.37
CA LEU A 98 -7.78 20.01 -13.99
C LEU A 98 -6.41 20.09 -13.33
N ARG A 99 -5.95 21.30 -13.01
CA ARG A 99 -4.70 21.49 -12.26
C ARG A 99 -4.78 20.83 -10.88
N LEU A 100 -5.86 21.09 -10.16
CA LEU A 100 -6.09 20.54 -8.82
C LEU A 100 -6.12 19.00 -8.85
N MET A 101 -6.83 18.42 -9.81
CA MET A 101 -6.87 16.97 -10.01
C MET A 101 -5.48 16.39 -10.30
N LYS A 102 -4.65 17.08 -11.11
CA LYS A 102 -3.28 16.66 -11.39
C LYS A 102 -2.42 16.70 -10.13
N GLU A 103 -2.51 17.76 -9.34
CA GLU A 103 -1.78 17.90 -8.08
C GLU A 103 -2.17 16.81 -7.06
N VAL A 104 -3.47 16.56 -6.90
CA VAL A 104 -3.98 15.49 -6.04
C VAL A 104 -3.55 14.10 -6.54
N SER A 105 -3.58 13.87 -7.85
CA SER A 105 -3.13 12.60 -8.45
C SER A 105 -1.64 12.32 -8.19
N VAL A 106 -0.79 13.34 -8.30
CA VAL A 106 0.65 13.24 -7.99
C VAL A 106 0.87 12.89 -6.52
N ILE A 107 0.09 13.49 -5.60
CA ILE A 107 0.14 13.15 -4.18
C ILE A 107 -0.29 11.69 -3.97
N ASN A 108 -1.39 11.26 -4.60
CA ASN A 108 -1.93 9.91 -4.48
C ASN A 108 -0.98 8.83 -4.99
N SER A 109 -0.18 9.07 -6.03
CA SER A 109 0.76 8.07 -6.58
C SER A 109 1.76 7.51 -5.56
N HIS A 110 2.05 8.26 -4.50
CA HIS A 110 2.99 7.88 -3.45
C HIS A 110 2.32 7.27 -2.20
N VAL A 111 0.99 7.27 -2.16
CA VAL A 111 0.19 6.63 -1.10
C VAL A 111 0.05 5.14 -1.44
N PRO A 112 0.65 4.23 -0.65
CA PRO A 112 0.56 2.79 -0.91
C PRO A 112 -0.89 2.34 -1.05
N GLY A 113 -1.19 1.59 -2.11
CA GLY A 113 -2.53 1.03 -2.35
C GLY A 113 -3.52 1.97 -3.04
N SER A 114 -3.16 3.25 -3.28
CA SER A 114 -3.97 4.15 -4.09
C SER A 114 -4.04 3.67 -5.55
N ALA A 115 -5.05 4.15 -6.30
CA ALA A 115 -5.18 3.85 -7.73
C ALA A 115 -3.91 4.23 -8.51
N GLN A 116 -3.31 5.38 -8.18
CA GLN A 116 -2.09 5.87 -8.81
C GLN A 116 -0.85 5.05 -8.42
N SER A 117 -0.74 4.63 -7.15
CA SER A 117 0.36 3.74 -6.72
C SER A 117 0.30 2.39 -7.44
N LYS A 118 -0.90 1.84 -7.68
CA LYS A 118 -1.08 0.62 -8.49
C LYS A 118 -0.65 0.82 -9.94
N LEU A 119 -0.94 1.98 -10.54
CA LEU A 119 -0.48 2.29 -11.90
C LEU A 119 1.05 2.40 -11.97
N VAL A 120 1.68 3.05 -10.98
CA VAL A 120 3.15 3.12 -10.89
C VAL A 120 3.76 1.73 -10.79
N MET A 121 3.24 0.86 -9.90
CA MET A 121 3.73 -0.52 -9.78
C MET A 121 3.56 -1.33 -11.07
N ARG A 122 2.45 -1.16 -11.80
CA ARG A 122 2.26 -1.81 -13.10
C ARG A 122 3.29 -1.33 -14.13
N ASN A 123 3.61 -0.04 -14.14
CA ASN A 123 4.63 0.50 -15.03
C ASN A 123 6.03 0.01 -14.66
N GLU A 124 6.32 -0.15 -13.36
CA GLU A 124 7.56 -0.75 -12.88
C GLU A 124 7.69 -2.22 -13.32
N ILE A 125 6.63 -3.02 -13.18
CA ILE A 125 6.60 -4.40 -13.68
C ILE A 125 6.87 -4.42 -15.19
N ARG A 126 6.25 -3.54 -15.98
CA ARG A 126 6.49 -3.44 -17.43
C ARG A 126 7.95 -3.08 -17.74
N ALA A 127 8.54 -2.15 -16.98
CA ALA A 127 9.93 -1.78 -17.14
C ALA A 127 10.88 -2.95 -16.82
N LEU A 128 10.60 -3.69 -15.75
CA LEU A 128 11.33 -4.91 -15.40
C LEU A 128 11.19 -5.99 -16.48
N MET A 129 10.01 -6.13 -17.09
CA MET A 129 9.80 -7.08 -18.19
C MET A 129 10.62 -6.71 -19.42
N LEU A 130 10.75 -5.41 -19.71
CA LEU A 130 11.58 -4.92 -20.81
C LEU A 130 13.08 -5.17 -20.56
N GLU A 131 13.54 -4.94 -19.33
CA GLU A 131 14.95 -5.04 -18.97
C GLU A 131 15.41 -6.49 -18.70
N LYS A 132 14.57 -7.27 -18.01
CA LYS A 132 14.91 -8.61 -17.49
C LYS A 132 14.19 -9.75 -18.22
N GLY A 133 13.30 -9.44 -19.15
CA GLY A 133 12.46 -10.42 -19.84
C GLY A 133 11.15 -10.74 -19.10
N LEU A 134 10.30 -11.54 -19.74
CA LEU A 134 8.99 -11.89 -19.20
C LEU A 134 9.14 -12.84 -17.99
N PRO A 135 8.42 -12.61 -16.87
CA PRO A 135 8.39 -13.55 -15.76
C PRO A 135 7.70 -14.86 -16.18
N SER A 136 8.29 -16.00 -15.83
CA SER A 136 7.65 -17.31 -15.95
C SER A 136 6.86 -17.59 -14.66
N PHE A 137 5.54 -17.77 -14.78
CA PHE A 137 4.69 -18.14 -13.65
C PHE A 137 4.37 -19.63 -13.71
N TYR A 138 4.64 -20.34 -12.60
CA TYR A 138 4.17 -21.70 -12.38
C TYR A 138 3.04 -21.65 -11.34
N ILE A 139 1.82 -21.99 -11.76
CA ILE A 139 0.66 -22.04 -10.88
C ILE A 139 0.27 -23.51 -10.74
N THR A 140 0.41 -24.06 -9.53
CA THR A 140 -0.12 -25.38 -9.21
C THR A 140 -1.51 -25.21 -8.62
N ILE A 141 -2.53 -25.46 -9.44
CA ILE A 141 -3.90 -25.57 -8.95
C ILE A 141 -4.05 -27.00 -8.42
N ASN A 142 -4.25 -27.15 -7.11
CA ASN A 142 -4.60 -28.42 -6.51
C ASN A 142 -6.12 -28.45 -6.25
N PRO A 143 -6.95 -28.88 -7.21
CA PRO A 143 -8.37 -28.98 -6.99
C PRO A 143 -8.64 -30.03 -5.90
N ALA A 144 -9.33 -29.64 -4.84
CA ALA A 144 -9.79 -30.59 -3.84
C ALA A 144 -10.99 -31.38 -4.40
N ASP A 145 -10.84 -32.70 -4.53
CA ASP A 145 -11.88 -33.63 -5.01
C ASP A 145 -13.12 -33.71 -4.10
N VAL A 146 -13.05 -33.11 -2.91
CA VAL A 146 -14.10 -33.18 -1.87
C VAL A 146 -15.31 -32.30 -2.17
N TYR A 147 -15.22 -31.37 -3.14
CA TYR A 147 -16.28 -30.42 -3.47
C TYR A 147 -16.67 -30.44 -4.95
N ASN A 148 -16.79 -31.63 -5.54
CA ASN A 148 -17.49 -31.79 -6.81
C ASN A 148 -19.02 -31.68 -6.57
N PRO A 149 -19.76 -30.81 -7.29
CA PRO A 149 -21.22 -30.70 -7.13
C PRO A 149 -21.97 -31.97 -7.56
#